data_AF-A0A2W5ZDN1-F1
#
_entry.id   AF-A0A2W5ZDN1-F1
#
_cell.length_a   1.000
_cell.length_b   1.000
_cell.length_c   1.000
_cell.angle_alpha   90.00
_cell.angle_beta   90.00
_cell.angle_gamma   90.00
#
_symmetry.space_group_name_H-M   'P 1'
#
loop_
_entity.id
_entity.type
_entity.pdbx_description
1 polymer ?
#
loop_
_entity_poly.entity_id
_entity_poly.type
_entity_poly.pdbx_seq_one_letter_code
_entity_poly.pdbx_strand_id
1 'polypeptide(L)'
;MLNHPDATLPYRYAEPNVQLRNNRLAAMRRHYATMRTRQKIAVIDEVIEVLEERNLEGERRIDRGVRKLVRRLEAEIDVPLPRQVLRARNTARLHGAVLDWMETVVDQLIPERRRFPDLEPE
;
A
#
# COMPACT_ATOMS: atom_id res chain seq x y z
N MET A 1 -40.65 11.81 18.47
CA MET A 1 -40.40 10.37 18.29
C MET A 1 -39.75 10.17 16.94
N LEU A 2 -38.44 9.88 16.92
CA LEU A 2 -37.67 9.64 15.70
C LEU A 2 -37.69 8.14 15.42
N ASN A 3 -38.28 7.74 14.30
CA ASN A 3 -38.20 6.37 13.78
C ASN A 3 -37.10 6.31 12.71
N HIS A 4 -36.22 5.33 12.85
CA HIS A 4 -35.11 5.00 11.95
C HIS A 4 -35.54 4.87 10.47
N PRO A 5 -34.61 5.18 9.55
CA PRO A 5 -34.37 4.29 8.43
C PRO A 5 -33.02 3.59 8.60
N ASP A 6 -33.10 2.27 8.55
CA ASP A 6 -32.03 1.33 8.31
C ASP A 6 -31.36 1.67 6.97
N ALA A 7 -30.11 2.11 7.02
CA ALA A 7 -29.28 2.34 5.83
C ALA A 7 -27.97 1.60 6.02
N THR A 8 -28.01 0.30 5.73
CA THR A 8 -26.81 -0.48 5.42
C THR A 8 -26.19 0.12 4.14
N LEU A 9 -25.30 1.11 4.31
CA LEU A 9 -24.51 1.65 3.22
C LEU A 9 -23.54 0.56 2.73
N PRO A 10 -23.61 0.10 1.47
CA PRO A 10 -22.55 -0.73 0.92
C PRO A 10 -21.27 0.10 0.93
N TYR A 11 -20.22 -0.46 1.50
CA TYR A 11 -18.87 0.11 1.60
C TYR A 11 -18.25 0.24 0.20
N ARG A 12 -18.75 1.17 -0.60
CA ARG A 12 -18.19 1.58 -1.89
C ARG A 12 -17.08 2.57 -1.59
N TYR A 13 -15.90 2.05 -1.26
CA TYR A 13 -14.71 2.90 -1.21
C TYR A 13 -14.35 3.33 -2.63
N ALA A 14 -14.48 4.64 -2.85
CA ALA A 14 -13.94 5.46 -3.93
C ALA A 14 -12.84 4.79 -4.78
N GLU A 15 -13.25 4.22 -5.92
CA GLU A 15 -12.39 3.75 -7.01
C GLU A 15 -11.48 4.84 -7.67
N PRO A 16 -11.74 6.17 -7.58
CA PRO A 16 -10.80 7.18 -8.13
C PRO A 16 -9.45 7.29 -7.41
N ASN A 17 -9.38 6.87 -6.14
CA ASN A 17 -8.18 7.07 -5.32
C ASN A 17 -7.09 6.02 -5.57
N VAL A 18 -7.44 4.83 -6.06
CA VAL A 18 -6.45 3.76 -6.30
C VAL A 18 -5.55 4.14 -7.47
N GLN A 19 -6.13 4.68 -8.54
CA GLN A 19 -5.41 4.98 -9.78
C GLN A 19 -4.48 6.19 -9.62
N LEU A 20 -4.94 7.25 -8.96
CA LEU A 20 -4.11 8.42 -8.59
C LEU A 20 -2.92 8.01 -7.72
N ARG A 21 -3.15 7.08 -6.80
CA ARG A 21 -2.16 6.58 -5.87
C ARG A 21 -1.13 5.68 -6.54
N ASN A 22 -1.55 4.83 -7.46
CA ASN A 22 -0.65 4.02 -8.29
C ASN A 22 0.24 4.90 -9.18
N ASN A 23 -0.32 5.96 -9.78
CA ASN A 23 0.45 6.91 -10.59
C ASN A 23 1.52 7.65 -9.74
N ARG A 24 1.15 8.08 -8.53
CA ARG A 24 2.07 8.72 -7.60
C ARG A 24 3.24 7.81 -7.23
N LEU A 25 2.96 6.53 -6.98
CA LEU A 25 3.99 5.54 -6.65
C LEU A 25 4.93 5.25 -7.83
N ALA A 26 4.41 5.19 -9.06
CA ALA A 26 5.23 5.04 -10.26
C ALA A 26 6.18 6.24 -10.47
N ALA A 27 5.72 7.47 -10.18
CA ALA A 27 6.57 8.65 -10.18
C ALA A 27 7.64 8.59 -9.08
N MET A 28 7.27 8.11 -7.88
CA MET A 28 8.21 7.94 -6.78
C MET A 28 9.29 6.89 -7.08
N ARG A 29 8.93 5.77 -7.74
CA ARG A 29 9.87 4.74 -8.24
C ARG A 29 11.01 5.33 -9.08
N ARG A 30 10.72 6.36 -9.87
CA ARG A 30 11.73 7.05 -10.69
C ARG A 30 12.69 7.92 -9.87
N HIS A 31 12.30 8.33 -8.66
CA HIS A 31 13.01 9.36 -7.88
C HIS A 31 14.03 8.81 -6.86
N TYR A 32 14.17 7.49 -6.69
CA TYR A 32 15.05 6.89 -5.69
C TYR A 32 16.55 6.91 -6.08
N ALA A 33 17.36 7.60 -5.26
CA ALA A 33 18.77 7.91 -5.55
C ALA A 33 19.81 6.90 -5.01
N THR A 34 19.47 5.99 -4.09
CA THR A 34 20.44 5.01 -3.53
C THR A 34 20.04 3.55 -3.77
N MET A 35 21.03 2.66 -3.91
CA MET A 35 20.78 1.22 -4.09
C MET A 35 20.03 0.60 -2.91
N ARG A 36 20.34 1.01 -1.67
CA ARG A 36 19.66 0.50 -0.46
C ARG A 36 18.19 0.91 -0.40
N THR A 37 17.88 2.16 -0.78
CA THR A 37 16.49 2.63 -0.88
C THR A 37 15.74 1.87 -1.97
N ARG A 38 16.36 1.67 -3.15
CA ARG A 38 15.76 0.88 -4.23
C ARG A 38 15.48 -0.56 -3.81
N GLN A 39 16.41 -1.19 -3.10
CA GLN A 39 16.23 -2.56 -2.62
C GLN A 39 15.05 -2.67 -1.63
N LYS A 40 14.96 -1.76 -0.65
CA LYS A 40 13.83 -1.76 0.30
C LYS A 40 12.48 -1.61 -0.40
N ILE A 41 12.43 -0.80 -1.45
CA ILE A 41 11.19 -0.52 -2.19
C ILE A 41 10.83 -1.68 -3.11
N ALA A 42 11.81 -2.32 -3.74
CA ALA A 42 11.60 -3.52 -4.54
C ALA A 42 10.92 -4.64 -3.73
N VAL A 43 11.32 -4.83 -2.47
CA VAL A 43 10.69 -5.83 -1.59
C VAL A 43 9.21 -5.51 -1.31
N ILE A 44 8.85 -4.23 -1.15
CA ILE A 44 7.43 -3.83 -1.02
C ILE A 44 6.69 -4.08 -2.32
N ASP A 45 7.30 -3.73 -3.46
CA ASP A 45 6.72 -3.88 -4.79
C ASP A 45 6.39 -5.35 -5.10
N GLU A 46 7.27 -6.29 -4.75
CA GLU A 46 7.01 -7.72 -4.89
C GLU A 46 5.76 -8.17 -4.10
N VAL A 47 5.56 -7.65 -2.89
CA VAL A 47 4.37 -7.98 -2.09
C VAL A 47 3.11 -7.35 -2.68
N ILE A 48 3.21 -6.14 -3.22
CA ILE A 48 2.09 -5.47 -3.90
C ILE A 48 1.69 -6.27 -5.14
N GLU A 49 2.64 -6.70 -5.97
CA GLU A 49 2.39 -7.47 -7.19
C GLU A 49 1.64 -8.78 -6.89
N VAL A 50 2.09 -9.55 -5.89
CA VAL A 50 1.40 -10.78 -5.46
C VAL A 50 -0.04 -10.50 -4.99
N LEU A 51 -0.26 -9.37 -4.31
CA LEU A 51 -1.61 -9.00 -3.85
C LEU A 51 -2.49 -8.53 -5.01
N GLU A 52 -1.92 -7.85 -6.00
CA GLU A 52 -2.62 -7.42 -7.21
C GLU A 52 -3.04 -8.62 -8.06
N GLU A 53 -2.12 -9.55 -8.32
CA GLU A 53 -2.40 -10.78 -9.07
C GLU A 53 -3.55 -11.56 -8.43
N ARG A 54 -3.50 -11.79 -7.11
CA ARG A 54 -4.58 -12.44 -6.37
C ARG A 54 -5.89 -11.67 -6.41
N ASN A 55 -5.83 -10.34 -6.33
CA ASN A 55 -7.05 -9.51 -6.44
C ASN A 55 -7.66 -9.61 -7.84
N LEU A 56 -6.85 -9.68 -8.89
CA LEU A 56 -7.28 -9.86 -10.29
C LEU A 56 -7.91 -11.25 -10.50
N GLU A 57 -7.37 -12.28 -9.85
CA GLU A 57 -7.93 -13.63 -9.83
C GLU A 57 -9.20 -13.75 -8.96
N GLY A 58 -9.57 -12.70 -8.22
CA GLY A 58 -10.71 -12.70 -7.31
C GLY A 58 -10.43 -13.39 -5.97
N GLU A 59 -9.19 -13.78 -5.69
CA GLU A 59 -8.77 -14.37 -4.42
C GLU A 59 -8.74 -13.33 -3.31
N ARG A 60 -9.77 -13.35 -2.46
CA ARG A 60 -9.90 -12.40 -1.33
C ARG A 60 -9.30 -12.88 -0.01
N ARG A 61 -8.85 -14.14 0.07
CA ARG A 61 -8.39 -14.75 1.33
C ARG A 61 -6.92 -14.46 1.57
N ILE A 62 -6.60 -14.07 2.81
CA ILE A 62 -5.20 -13.96 3.25
C ILE A 62 -4.78 -15.32 3.80
N ASP A 63 -4.02 -16.07 3.03
CA ASP A 63 -3.48 -17.37 3.44
C ASP A 63 -2.15 -17.22 4.22
N ARG A 64 -1.57 -18.36 4.62
CA ARG A 64 -0.31 -18.40 5.35
C ARG A 64 0.88 -17.88 4.52
N GLY A 65 0.84 -18.05 3.19
CA GLY A 65 1.86 -17.55 2.27
C GLY A 65 1.90 -16.03 2.27
N VAL A 66 0.73 -15.40 2.08
CA VAL A 66 0.58 -13.95 2.13
C VAL A 66 1.01 -13.40 3.51
N ARG A 67 0.62 -14.06 4.61
CA ARG A 67 1.07 -13.66 5.96
C ARG A 67 2.59 -13.75 6.13
N LYS A 68 3.23 -14.74 5.52
CA LYS A 68 4.69 -14.91 5.58
C LYS A 68 5.40 -13.81 4.80
N LEU A 69 4.89 -13.45 3.61
CA LEU A 69 5.40 -12.32 2.83
C LEU A 69 5.32 -11.01 3.61
N VAL A 70 4.16 -10.72 4.23
CA VAL A 70 4.00 -9.50 5.05
C VAL A 70 4.99 -9.46 6.21
N ARG A 71 5.26 -10.58 6.90
CA ARG A 71 6.25 -10.59 7.99
C ARG A 71 7.70 -10.38 7.51
N ARG A 72 8.02 -10.75 6.27
CA ARG A 72 9.34 -10.47 5.69
C ARG A 72 9.56 -8.97 5.50
N LEU A 73 8.51 -8.23 5.14
CA LEU A 73 8.58 -6.77 5.03
C LEU A 73 9.09 -6.11 6.31
N GLU A 74 8.58 -6.53 7.47
CA GLU A 74 9.03 -5.99 8.77
C GLU A 74 10.50 -6.29 9.07
N ALA A 75 11.01 -7.43 8.61
CA ALA A 75 12.41 -7.82 8.83
C ALA A 75 13.39 -7.12 7.88
N GLU A 76 12.94 -6.82 6.66
CA GLU A 76 13.79 -6.26 5.61
C GLU A 76 13.73 -4.72 5.55
N ILE A 77 12.64 -4.15 6.05
CA ILE A 77 12.37 -2.73 6.03
C ILE A 77 12.34 -2.29 7.49
N ASP A 78 13.40 -1.59 7.91
CA ASP A 78 13.58 -1.01 9.26
C ASP A 78 12.52 0.07 9.62
N VAL A 79 11.29 -0.08 9.14
CA VAL A 79 10.12 0.76 9.41
C VAL A 79 9.01 -0.16 9.93
N PRO A 80 8.40 0.11 11.08
CA PRO A 80 7.36 -0.75 11.62
C PRO A 80 6.16 -0.90 10.70
N LEU A 81 5.59 -2.11 10.62
CA LEU A 81 4.33 -2.34 9.91
C LEU A 81 3.15 -1.69 10.67
N PRO A 82 2.27 -0.94 9.98
CA PRO A 82 1.13 -0.33 10.62
C PRO A 82 0.07 -1.39 10.95
N ARG A 83 -0.73 -1.10 11.98
CA ARG A 83 -1.82 -1.98 12.44
C ARG A 83 -2.79 -2.37 11.32
N GLN A 84 -3.00 -1.50 10.33
CA GLN A 84 -3.88 -1.75 9.19
C GLN A 84 -3.35 -2.88 8.30
N VAL A 85 -2.03 -2.96 8.06
CA VAL A 85 -1.39 -4.07 7.35
C VAL A 85 -1.55 -5.36 8.15
N LEU A 86 -1.26 -5.32 9.45
CA LEU A 86 -1.31 -6.51 10.31
C LEU A 86 -2.74 -7.05 10.48
N ARG A 87 -3.74 -6.18 10.54
CA ARG A 87 -5.15 -6.52 10.81
C ARG A 87 -6.02 -6.59 9.56
N ALA A 88 -5.44 -6.46 8.38
CA ALA A 88 -6.17 -6.61 7.13
C ALA A 88 -6.91 -7.96 7.11
N ARG A 89 -8.19 -7.91 6.69
CA ARG A 89 -9.10 -9.07 6.69
C ARG A 89 -9.22 -9.75 5.32
N ASN A 90 -8.77 -9.10 4.26
CA ASN A 90 -8.75 -9.61 2.90
C ASN A 90 -7.58 -8.99 2.11
N THR A 91 -7.24 -9.59 0.98
CA THR A 91 -6.15 -9.18 0.08
C THR A 91 -6.31 -7.76 -0.44
N ALA A 92 -7.52 -7.32 -0.78
CA ALA A 92 -7.79 -5.94 -1.21
C ALA A 92 -7.48 -4.89 -0.12
N ARG A 93 -7.89 -5.14 1.13
CA ARG A 93 -7.58 -4.26 2.28
C ARG A 93 -6.10 -4.31 2.63
N LEU A 94 -5.47 -5.47 2.47
CA LEU A 94 -4.04 -5.63 2.71
C LEU A 94 -3.24 -4.84 1.66
N HIS A 95 -3.61 -4.95 0.38
CA HIS A 95 -3.02 -4.19 -0.72
C HIS A 95 -3.09 -2.68 -0.46
N GLY A 96 -4.28 -2.14 -0.20
CA GLY A 96 -4.43 -0.72 0.13
C GLY A 96 -3.57 -0.28 1.33
N ALA A 97 -3.54 -1.09 2.39
CA ALA A 97 -2.75 -0.79 3.58
C ALA A 97 -1.22 -0.87 3.34
N VAL A 98 -0.75 -1.79 2.51
CA VAL A 98 0.66 -1.90 2.11
C VAL A 98 1.07 -0.70 1.26
N LEU A 99 0.19 -0.26 0.34
CA LEU A 99 0.41 0.98 -0.38
C LEU A 99 0.53 2.19 0.58
N ASP A 100 -0.22 2.22 1.69
CA ASP A 100 -0.26 3.38 2.62
C ASP A 100 1.04 3.43 3.41
N TRP A 101 1.48 2.25 3.79
CA TRP A 101 2.76 2.07 4.43
C TRP A 101 3.92 2.42 3.50
N MET A 102 3.86 2.08 2.22
CA MET A 102 4.92 2.44 1.26
C MET A 102 5.15 3.95 1.19
N GLU A 103 4.08 4.75 1.17
CA GLU A 103 4.21 6.21 1.21
C GLU A 103 4.95 6.69 2.47
N THR A 104 4.65 6.08 3.62
CA THR A 104 5.34 6.36 4.89
C THR A 104 6.82 5.95 4.86
N VAL A 105 7.13 4.78 4.31
CA VAL A 105 8.52 4.30 4.16
C VAL A 105 9.30 5.26 3.29
N VAL A 106 8.72 5.71 2.19
CA VAL A 106 9.37 6.61 1.25
C VAL A 106 9.61 7.99 1.86
N ASP A 107 8.63 8.53 2.57
CA ASP A 107 8.79 9.78 3.30
C ASP A 107 9.91 9.74 4.34
N GLN A 108 10.17 8.58 4.94
CA GLN A 108 11.28 8.39 5.88
C GLN A 108 12.63 8.20 5.17
N LEU A 109 12.64 7.52 4.03
CA LEU A 109 13.86 7.25 3.25
C LEU A 109 14.30 8.43 2.39
N ILE A 110 13.38 9.32 2.02
CA ILE A 110 13.63 10.56 1.28
C ILE A 110 12.85 11.70 1.95
N PRO A 111 13.39 12.28 3.04
CA PRO A 111 12.75 13.40 3.72
C PRO A 111 12.51 14.60 2.79
N GLU A 112 13.36 14.79 1.78
CA GLU A 112 13.27 15.85 0.79
C GLU A 112 12.04 15.72 -0.12
N ARG A 113 11.41 14.52 -0.22
CA ARG A 113 10.16 14.33 -0.97
C ARG A 113 9.03 15.17 -0.40
N ARG A 114 9.01 15.40 0.92
CA ARG A 114 8.03 16.30 1.55
C ARG A 114 8.19 17.76 1.10
N ARG A 115 9.35 18.11 0.55
CA ARG A 115 9.68 19.45 0.06
C ARG A 115 9.20 19.71 -1.37
N PHE A 116 8.87 18.65 -2.13
CA PHE A 116 8.38 18.73 -3.51
C PHE A 116 7.17 17.81 -3.71
N PRO A 117 5.97 18.19 -3.21
CA PRO A 117 4.77 17.38 -3.37
C PRO A 117 4.29 17.27 -4.83
N ASP A 118 4.73 18.19 -5.71
CA ASP A 118 4.13 18.46 -7.03
C ASP A 118 5.10 18.38 -8.24
N LEU A 119 6.29 17.78 -8.10
CA LEU A 119 7.12 17.52 -9.29
C LEU A 119 6.56 16.31 -10.05
N GLU A 120 5.45 16.52 -10.75
CA GLU A 120 5.11 15.75 -11.94
C GLU A 120 6.15 16.07 -13.02
N PRO A 121 6.82 15.08 -13.63
CA PRO A 121 7.70 15.35 -14.75
C PRO A 121 6.86 15.83 -15.95
N GLU A 122 7.29 16.94 -16.56
CA GLU A 122 6.86 17.39 -17.89
C GLU A 122 7.05 16.32 -18.97
#